data_AF-A0A836CHL5-F1
#
_entry.id   AF-A0A836CHL5-F1
#
_cell.length_a   1.000
_cell.length_b   1.000
_cell.length_c   1.000
_cell.angle_alpha   90.00
_cell.angle_beta   90.00
_cell.angle_gamma   90.00
#
_symmetry.space_group_name_H-M   'P 1'
#
loop_
_entity.id
_entity.type
_entity.pdbx_description
1 polymer ?
#
loop_
_entity_poly.entity_id
_entity_poly.type
_entity_poly.pdbx_seq_one_letter_code
_entity_poly.pdbx_strand_id
1 'polypeptide(L)'
;WLKCDGRSIARTAFPLLFQLLGVSFASADSSTFNLPDARGHVVAAVNTDHTLGTSIGSETHTLSMSEIPSHTHSATIDAAGVHTHSVDSAGSHTHGHNATSVTQGLAFSDGLHTMTGSDDQNPSGTELNLNGA
;
A
#
# COMPACT_ATOMS: atom_id res chain seq x y z
N TRP A 1 3.65 47.32 23.86
CA TRP A 1 3.06 46.21 23.08
C TRP A 1 2.75 45.04 24.01
N LEU A 2 1.64 44.34 23.79
CA LEU A 2 1.27 43.12 24.52
C LEU A 2 1.10 41.98 23.51
N LYS A 3 1.42 40.76 23.92
CA LYS A 3 1.22 39.56 23.09
C LYS A 3 -0.24 39.11 23.19
N CYS A 4 -0.77 38.56 22.10
CA CYS A 4 -2.07 37.88 22.09
C CYS A 4 -1.93 36.46 22.65
N ASP A 5 -1.84 36.34 23.97
CA ASP A 5 -1.64 35.06 24.67
C ASP A 5 -2.75 34.75 25.69
N GLY A 6 -3.93 35.37 25.55
CA GLY A 6 -5.10 35.05 26.35
C GLY A 6 -5.05 35.49 27.82
N ARG A 7 -3.97 36.16 28.27
CA ARG A 7 -3.80 36.48 29.68
C ARG A 7 -4.83 37.53 30.17
N SER A 8 -5.19 37.44 31.43
CA SER A 8 -5.98 38.46 32.13
C SER A 8 -5.09 39.62 32.59
N ILE A 9 -5.50 40.86 32.33
CA ILE A 9 -4.78 42.09 32.71
C ILE A 9 -5.70 43.13 33.34
N ALA A 10 -5.14 44.06 34.11
CA ALA A 10 -5.90 45.06 34.85
C ALA A 10 -6.49 46.16 33.93
N ARG A 11 -7.77 46.47 34.10
CA ARG A 11 -8.47 47.57 33.39
C ARG A 11 -7.86 48.93 33.71
N THR A 12 -7.43 49.14 34.95
CA THR A 12 -6.82 50.38 35.42
C THR A 12 -5.45 50.64 34.82
N ALA A 13 -4.69 49.57 34.51
CA ALA A 13 -3.40 49.69 33.86
C ALA A 13 -3.51 49.97 32.35
N PHE A 14 -4.59 49.47 31.71
CA PHE A 14 -4.80 49.59 30.26
C PHE A 14 -6.23 50.04 29.92
N PRO A 15 -6.68 51.23 30.35
CA PRO A 15 -8.07 51.66 30.25
C PRO A 15 -8.54 51.83 28.79
N LEU A 16 -7.69 52.37 27.92
CA LEU A 16 -8.03 52.53 26.50
C LEU A 16 -8.12 51.19 25.76
N LEU A 17 -7.29 50.22 26.13
CA LEU A 17 -7.36 48.89 25.53
C LEU A 17 -8.63 48.15 25.99
N PHE A 18 -9.01 48.30 27.26
CA PHE A 18 -10.30 47.80 27.75
C PHE A 18 -11.49 48.48 27.06
N GLN A 19 -11.42 49.78 26.81
CA GLN A 19 -12.47 50.50 26.06
C GLN A 19 -12.69 49.88 24.67
N LEU A 20 -11.63 49.39 24.02
CA LEU A 20 -11.69 48.80 22.68
C LEU A 20 -12.12 47.32 22.69
N LEU A 21 -11.54 46.51 23.58
CA LEU A 21 -11.74 45.05 23.58
C LEU A 21 -12.88 44.59 24.49
N GLY A 22 -13.21 45.38 25.51
CA GLY A 22 -14.20 45.03 26.53
C GLY A 22 -13.92 43.66 27.14
N VAL A 23 -14.92 42.79 27.09
CA VAL A 23 -14.89 41.40 27.58
C VAL A 23 -15.10 40.39 26.45
N SER A 24 -14.81 40.77 25.20
CA SER A 24 -15.07 39.93 24.03
C SER A 24 -14.23 38.66 23.99
N PHE A 25 -13.04 38.65 24.59
CA PHE A 25 -12.05 37.56 24.50
C PHE A 25 -12.02 36.67 25.75
N ALA A 26 -13.19 36.21 26.20
CA ALA A 26 -13.48 35.44 27.43
C ALA A 26 -13.97 36.26 28.63
N SER A 27 -14.69 35.58 29.54
CA SER A 27 -15.25 36.16 30.76
C SER A 27 -14.17 36.78 31.65
N ALA A 28 -14.43 37.96 32.18
CA ALA A 28 -13.49 38.69 33.01
C ALA A 28 -14.15 39.21 34.30
N ASP A 29 -13.32 39.49 35.29
CA ASP A 29 -13.75 40.07 36.56
C ASP A 29 -14.03 41.58 36.43
N SER A 30 -14.55 42.19 37.48
CA SER A 30 -14.85 43.63 37.51
C SER A 30 -13.61 44.53 37.34
N SER A 31 -12.41 44.05 37.70
CA SER A 31 -11.16 44.80 37.67
C SER A 31 -10.23 44.43 36.49
N THR A 32 -10.52 43.34 35.78
CA THR A 32 -9.64 42.79 34.73
C THR A 32 -10.37 42.58 33.41
N PHE A 33 -9.60 42.33 32.34
CA PHE A 33 -10.10 41.89 31.05
C PHE A 33 -9.05 40.98 30.38
N ASN A 34 -9.49 40.13 29.47
CA ASN A 34 -8.63 39.16 28.80
C ASN A 34 -8.17 39.68 27.44
N LEU A 35 -6.91 39.40 27.11
CA LEU A 35 -6.38 39.62 25.77
C LEU A 35 -6.87 38.53 24.80
N PRO A 36 -6.85 38.78 23.48
CA PRO A 36 -7.01 37.71 22.50
C PRO A 36 -5.95 36.61 22.70
N ASP A 37 -6.31 35.36 22.42
CA ASP A 37 -5.36 34.25 22.35
C ASP A 37 -5.16 33.84 20.89
N ALA A 38 -3.97 34.09 20.34
CA ALA A 38 -3.63 33.76 18.96
C ALA A 38 -2.69 32.55 18.86
N ARG A 39 -2.39 31.88 19.97
CA ARG A 39 -1.49 30.72 19.97
C ARG A 39 -2.18 29.54 19.28
N GLY A 40 -1.63 29.03 18.19
CA GLY A 40 -2.24 27.94 17.42
C GLY A 40 -3.44 28.36 16.56
N HIS A 41 -3.76 29.65 16.48
CA HIS A 41 -4.93 30.16 15.76
C HIS A 41 -4.53 31.11 14.62
N VAL A 42 -5.34 31.11 13.55
CA VAL A 42 -5.29 32.12 12.49
C VAL A 42 -6.37 33.17 12.74
N VAL A 43 -6.02 34.45 12.60
CA VAL A 43 -6.96 35.56 12.79
C VAL A 43 -7.82 35.75 11.54
N ALA A 44 -9.12 35.91 11.73
CA ALA A 44 -10.08 36.22 10.67
C ALA A 44 -10.84 37.52 10.98
N ALA A 45 -11.38 38.14 9.93
CA ALA A 45 -12.27 39.29 10.08
C ALA A 45 -13.62 38.86 10.66
N VAL A 46 -14.23 39.76 11.42
CA VAL A 46 -15.59 39.56 11.95
C VAL A 46 -16.61 39.58 10.83
N ASN A 47 -17.69 38.81 10.99
CA ASN A 47 -18.84 38.85 10.09
C ASN A 47 -20.15 38.65 10.89
N THR A 48 -21.27 38.48 10.20
CA THR A 48 -22.58 38.30 10.84
C THR A 48 -22.68 37.02 11.66
N ASP A 49 -21.93 35.99 11.28
CA ASP A 49 -22.00 34.65 11.88
C ASP A 49 -20.96 34.47 13.00
N HIS A 50 -19.86 35.23 12.94
CA HIS A 50 -18.75 35.18 13.89
C HIS A 50 -18.43 36.60 14.37
N THR A 51 -18.89 36.90 15.58
CA THR A 51 -18.64 38.18 16.26
C THR A 51 -17.23 38.21 16.87
N LEU A 52 -16.78 39.40 17.28
CA LEU A 52 -15.44 39.59 17.85
C LEU A 52 -15.22 38.68 19.08
N GLY A 53 -14.09 37.97 19.10
CA GLY A 53 -13.73 37.04 20.17
C GLY A 53 -14.28 35.62 19.99
N THR A 54 -15.08 35.37 18.95
CA THR A 54 -15.49 34.00 18.59
C THR A 54 -14.27 33.18 18.17
N SER A 55 -14.06 32.05 18.84
CA SER A 55 -13.03 31.08 18.46
C SER A 55 -13.67 30.00 17.58
N ILE A 56 -13.09 29.79 16.39
CA ILE A 56 -13.55 28.81 15.41
C ILE A 56 -12.38 27.99 14.86
N GLY A 57 -12.71 26.91 14.15
CA GLY A 57 -11.75 25.99 13.56
C GLY A 57 -11.26 24.93 14.55
N SER A 58 -10.34 24.09 14.09
CA SER A 58 -9.70 23.05 14.89
C SER A 58 -8.22 22.98 14.55
N GLU A 59 -7.37 22.89 15.57
CA GLU A 59 -5.92 22.69 15.40
C GLU A 59 -5.60 21.30 14.85
N THR A 60 -6.43 20.30 15.18
CA THR A 60 -6.33 18.93 14.65
C THR A 60 -7.66 18.53 14.05
N HIS A 61 -7.68 18.33 12.72
CA HIS A 61 -8.89 17.96 11.98
C HIS A 61 -8.59 16.85 10.99
N THR A 62 -9.31 15.73 11.09
CA THR A 62 -9.25 14.66 10.09
C THR A 62 -10.22 15.01 8.97
N LEU A 63 -9.71 15.16 7.75
CA LEU A 63 -10.54 15.49 6.59
C LEU A 63 -11.52 14.37 6.26
N SER A 64 -12.78 14.75 6.08
CA SER A 64 -13.82 13.92 5.49
C SER A 64 -13.74 13.93 3.96
N MET A 65 -14.37 12.96 3.29
CA MET A 65 -14.45 12.96 1.83
C MET A 65 -15.17 14.22 1.28
N SER A 66 -16.13 14.78 2.03
CA SER A 66 -16.81 16.04 1.65
C SER A 66 -15.90 17.27 1.68
N GLU A 67 -14.80 17.22 2.41
CA GLU A 67 -13.82 18.31 2.51
C GLU A 67 -12.65 18.14 1.54
N ILE A 68 -12.66 17.08 0.73
CA ILE A 68 -11.69 16.83 -0.33
C ILE A 68 -12.43 16.84 -1.67
N PRO A 69 -12.58 18.02 -2.31
CA PRO A 69 -13.21 18.12 -3.62
C PRO A 69 -12.55 17.18 -4.63
N SER A 70 -13.33 16.77 -5.64
CA SER A 70 -12.84 15.91 -6.72
C SER A 70 -11.60 16.53 -7.36
N HIS A 71 -10.53 15.75 -7.40
CA HIS A 71 -9.26 16.14 -7.97
C HIS A 71 -8.66 14.96 -8.73
N THR A 72 -7.80 15.25 -9.69
CA THR A 72 -7.15 14.22 -10.51
C THR A 72 -5.65 14.21 -10.25
N HIS A 73 -5.07 13.03 -10.27
CA HIS A 73 -3.62 12.84 -10.24
C HIS A 73 -3.19 12.34 -11.60
N SER A 74 -2.16 12.97 -12.17
CA SER A 74 -1.46 12.43 -13.33
C SER A 74 -0.13 11.86 -12.84
N ALA A 75 0.09 10.58 -13.07
CA ALA A 75 1.38 9.95 -12.82
C ALA A 75 2.02 9.61 -14.17
N THR A 76 3.30 9.95 -14.32
CA THR A 76 4.13 9.47 -15.42
C THR A 76 5.00 8.32 -14.93
N ILE A 77 4.96 7.21 -15.65
CA ILE A 77 5.87 6.07 -15.47
C ILE A 77 6.77 5.99 -16.69
N ASP A 78 8.06 5.71 -16.47
CA ASP A 78 8.97 5.31 -17.54
C ASP A 78 8.49 3.98 -18.17
N ALA A 79 8.95 3.65 -19.38
CA ALA A 79 8.38 2.65 -20.28
C ALA A 79 7.75 1.45 -19.55
N ALA A 80 6.41 1.48 -19.43
CA ALA A 80 5.51 0.38 -19.09
C ALA A 80 5.85 -0.53 -17.89
N GLY A 81 6.57 -0.07 -16.87
CA GLY A 81 6.88 -0.93 -15.72
C GLY A 81 7.63 -2.20 -16.13
N VAL A 82 8.52 -2.07 -17.12
CA VAL A 82 9.36 -3.16 -17.65
C VAL A 82 10.08 -3.83 -16.48
N HIS A 83 9.72 -5.08 -16.24
CA HIS A 83 10.48 -5.99 -15.40
C HIS A 83 10.73 -7.27 -16.19
N THR A 84 11.91 -7.85 -15.98
CA THR A 84 12.32 -9.09 -16.65
C THR A 84 12.12 -10.26 -15.69
N HIS A 85 11.36 -11.27 -16.11
CA HIS A 85 11.36 -12.56 -15.42
C HIS A 85 12.63 -13.32 -15.84
N SER A 86 13.50 -13.61 -14.87
CA SER A 86 14.59 -14.57 -15.07
C SER A 86 14.07 -15.97 -14.74
N VAL A 87 14.37 -16.95 -15.60
CA VAL A 87 14.26 -18.36 -15.24
C VAL A 87 15.67 -18.90 -15.05
N ASP A 88 16.01 -19.32 -13.84
CA ASP A 88 17.38 -19.67 -13.46
C ASP A 88 17.83 -21.05 -13.99
N SER A 89 16.93 -21.80 -14.64
CA SER A 89 17.27 -23.04 -15.32
C SER A 89 16.23 -23.36 -16.38
N ALA A 90 16.64 -23.54 -17.63
CA ALA A 90 15.92 -24.44 -18.50
C ALA A 90 15.97 -25.81 -17.80
N GLY A 91 14.82 -26.31 -17.33
CA GLY A 91 14.78 -27.62 -16.69
C GLY A 91 15.44 -28.68 -17.59
N SER A 92 15.99 -29.72 -16.96
CA SER A 92 16.56 -30.87 -17.68
C SER A 92 15.53 -31.41 -18.66
N HIS A 93 15.84 -31.34 -19.96
CA HIS A 93 15.00 -31.89 -21.01
C HIS A 93 15.78 -32.95 -21.79
N THR A 94 15.10 -34.02 -22.17
CA THR A 94 15.69 -35.15 -22.90
C THR A 94 15.30 -35.06 -24.37
N HIS A 95 16.29 -35.12 -25.26
CA HIS A 95 16.04 -35.31 -26.69
C HIS A 95 15.98 -36.81 -26.99
N GLY A 96 14.83 -37.28 -27.49
CA GLY A 96 14.68 -38.64 -27.97
C GLY A 96 15.28 -38.76 -29.37
N HIS A 97 16.39 -39.48 -29.51
CA HIS A 97 16.93 -39.85 -30.81
C HIS A 97 16.27 -41.15 -31.28
N ASN A 98 15.53 -41.10 -32.39
CA ASN A 98 14.93 -42.28 -33.01
C ASN A 98 15.97 -42.93 -33.95
N ALA A 99 16.73 -43.91 -33.46
CA ALA A 99 17.65 -44.66 -34.30
C ALA A 99 16.87 -45.70 -35.14
N THR A 100 16.66 -45.40 -36.43
CA THR A 100 15.89 -46.25 -37.36
C THR A 100 16.65 -47.46 -37.92
N SER A 101 17.90 -47.69 -37.50
CA SER A 101 18.67 -48.86 -37.94
C SER A 101 19.90 -49.11 -37.05
N VAL A 102 19.80 -50.12 -36.18
CA VAL A 102 20.97 -50.69 -35.50
C VAL A 102 21.42 -51.91 -36.30
N THR A 103 22.56 -51.82 -36.99
CA THR A 103 23.26 -53.02 -37.45
C THR A 103 23.87 -53.67 -36.21
N GLN A 104 23.22 -54.71 -35.67
CA GLN A 104 23.75 -55.50 -34.56
C GLN A 104 25.09 -56.12 -34.96
N GLY A 105 26.19 -55.65 -34.38
CA GLY A 105 27.48 -56.28 -34.65
C GLY A 105 28.75 -55.55 -34.22
N LEU A 106 28.68 -54.36 -33.65
CA LEU A 106 29.87 -53.69 -33.11
C LEU A 106 29.62 -53.37 -31.64
N ALA A 107 30.32 -54.09 -30.76
CA ALA A 107 30.26 -53.90 -29.32
C ALA A 107 30.78 -52.51 -28.93
N PHE A 108 29.95 -51.71 -28.28
CA PHE A 108 30.41 -50.53 -27.54
C PHE A 108 30.35 -50.85 -26.04
N SER A 109 31.49 -50.68 -25.37
CA SER A 109 31.80 -51.21 -24.04
C SER A 109 31.30 -50.34 -22.88
N ASP A 110 30.08 -49.83 -22.90
CA ASP A 110 29.53 -49.18 -21.72
C ASP A 110 27.99 -49.24 -21.69
N GLY A 111 27.47 -49.74 -20.57
CA GLY A 111 26.07 -49.58 -20.17
C GLY A 111 25.04 -50.50 -20.83
N LEU A 112 24.67 -51.56 -20.10
CA LEU A 112 23.46 -52.35 -20.27
C LEU A 112 22.20 -51.45 -20.39
N HIS A 113 21.69 -51.27 -21.61
CA HIS A 113 20.37 -50.68 -21.86
C HIS A 113 19.31 -51.78 -21.75
N THR A 114 18.61 -51.85 -20.61
CA THR A 114 17.42 -52.71 -20.46
C THR A 114 16.26 -52.12 -21.26
N MET A 115 16.14 -52.53 -22.52
CA MET A 115 14.95 -52.27 -23.33
C MET A 115 13.86 -53.26 -22.93
N THR A 116 13.01 -52.89 -21.97
CA THR A 116 11.77 -53.62 -21.69
C THR A 116 10.76 -53.27 -22.78
N GLY A 117 10.69 -54.07 -23.83
CA GLY A 117 9.78 -53.83 -24.94
C GLY A 117 9.44 -55.09 -25.72
N SER A 118 8.30 -55.68 -25.35
CA SER A 118 7.26 -56.17 -26.26
C SER A 118 7.62 -57.31 -27.22
N ASP A 119 7.44 -58.56 -26.79
CA ASP A 119 7.08 -59.63 -27.73
C ASP A 119 6.15 -60.65 -27.08
N ASP A 120 4.86 -60.29 -26.96
CA ASP A 120 3.77 -61.22 -26.61
C ASP A 120 2.62 -61.06 -27.62
N GLN A 121 2.94 -61.11 -28.92
CA GLN A 121 1.93 -61.45 -29.93
C GLN A 121 1.83 -62.97 -30.02
N ASN A 122 1.07 -63.54 -29.09
CA ASN A 122 0.27 -64.77 -29.17
C ASN A 122 0.48 -65.67 -30.42
N PRO A 123 0.81 -66.95 -30.18
CA PRO A 123 0.14 -68.02 -30.91
C PRO A 123 -0.41 -69.09 -29.96
N SER A 124 -1.72 -69.04 -29.73
CA SER A 124 -2.61 -70.21 -29.64
C SER A 124 -2.04 -71.43 -28.91
N GLY A 125 -2.03 -71.38 -27.58
CA GLY A 125 -1.73 -72.53 -26.74
C GLY A 125 -2.82 -73.59 -26.83
N THR A 126 -2.59 -74.61 -27.64
CA THR A 126 -3.16 -75.95 -27.42
C THR A 126 -2.02 -76.90 -27.76
N GLU A 127 -1.37 -77.57 -26.79
CA GLU A 127 -0.81 -78.94 -26.91
C GLU A 127 -0.46 -79.54 -25.52
N LEU A 128 -1.22 -80.58 -25.19
CA LEU A 128 -0.85 -81.84 -24.48
C LEU A 128 -0.36 -81.81 -23.02
N ASN A 129 -1.30 -82.01 -22.08
CA ASN A 129 -1.03 -82.55 -20.73
C ASN A 129 -1.10 -84.09 -20.77
N LEU A 130 0.05 -84.76 -20.72
CA LEU A 130 0.16 -86.19 -20.42
C LEU A 130 0.64 -86.35 -18.99
N ASN A 131 -0.28 -86.58 -18.04
CA ASN A 131 -0.02 -87.25 -16.77
C ASN A 131 -1.36 -87.69 -16.15
N GLY A 132 -1.80 -88.91 -16.50
CA GLY A 132 -2.84 -89.63 -15.78
C GLY A 132 -2.24 -90.93 -15.21
N ALA A 133 -2.50 -91.12 -13.91
CA ALA A 133 -2.41 -92.35 -13.10
C ALA A 133 -1.06 -93.07 -12.99
#